data_AF-A0A957XN46-F1
#
_entry.id   AF-A0A957XN46-F1
#
_cell.length_a   1.000
_cell.length_b   1.000
_cell.length_c   1.000
_cell.angle_alpha   90.00
_cell.angle_beta   90.00
_cell.angle_gamma   90.00
#
_symmetry.space_group_name_H-M   'P 1'
#
loop_
_entity.id
_entity.type
_entity.pdbx_description
1 polymer ?
#
loop_
_entity_poly.entity_id
_entity_poly.type
_entity_poly.pdbx_seq_one_letter_code
_entity_poly.pdbx_strand_id
1 'polypeptide(L)'
;MASQDKEFWSRARLARDALSERLLNHPDVTLIDIGYDPASTEAIGDRLLVLRIHVRRSLTRSALGLPDTLDGIPIVLVVADYTLE
;
A
#
# COMPACT_ATOMS: atom_id res chain seq x y z
N MET A 1 7.18 10.60 20.75
CA MET A 1 7.55 10.16 19.39
C MET A 1 7.33 8.66 19.22
N ALA A 2 8.00 7.77 19.96
CA ALA A 2 7.85 6.30 19.79
C ALA A 2 6.42 5.70 19.88
N SER A 3 5.51 6.29 20.67
CA SER A 3 4.13 5.78 20.79
C SER A 3 3.27 6.07 19.55
N GLN A 4 3.46 7.24 18.93
CA GLN A 4 2.72 7.65 17.73
C GLN A 4 3.10 6.78 16.53
N ASP A 5 4.39 6.43 16.41
CA ASP A 5 4.86 5.43 15.45
C ASP A 5 4.23 4.06 15.70
N LYS A 6 4.17 3.60 16.97
CA LYS A 6 3.60 2.28 17.30
C LYS A 6 2.12 2.16 16.93
N GLU A 7 1.32 3.18 17.23
CA GLU A 7 -0.10 3.21 16.87
C GLU A 7 -0.30 3.28 15.35
N PHE A 8 0.51 4.07 14.65
CA PHE A 8 0.52 4.09 13.18
C PHE A 8 0.83 2.70 12.61
N TRP A 9 1.92 2.06 13.05
CA TRP A 9 2.31 0.73 12.58
C TRP A 9 1.26 -0.33 12.88
N SER A 10 0.57 -0.23 14.03
CA SER A 10 -0.55 -1.11 14.37
C SER A 10 -1.69 -0.96 13.38
N ARG A 11 -2.13 0.27 13.09
CA ARG A 11 -3.18 0.54 12.10
C ARG A 11 -2.77 0.12 10.69
N ALA A 12 -1.53 0.42 10.29
CA ALA A 12 -1.00 0.05 8.98
C ALA A 12 -1.01 -1.46 8.77
N ARG A 13 -0.65 -2.23 9.80
CA ARG A 13 -0.64 -3.68 9.73
C ARG A 13 -2.05 -4.26 9.63
N LEU A 14 -3.01 -3.74 10.42
CA LEU A 14 -4.41 -4.14 10.33
C LEU A 14 -5.01 -3.82 8.95
N ALA A 15 -4.75 -2.61 8.43
CA ALA A 15 -5.21 -2.18 7.12
C ALA A 15 -4.63 -3.05 5.99
N ARG A 16 -3.32 -3.37 6.05
CA ARG A 16 -2.67 -4.31 5.14
C ARG A 16 -3.31 -5.70 5.19
N ASP A 17 -3.58 -6.21 6.39
CA ASP A 17 -4.14 -7.55 6.57
C ASP A 17 -5.56 -7.60 5.99
N ALA A 18 -6.41 -6.60 6.27
CA ALA A 18 -7.75 -6.50 5.69
C ALA A 18 -7.74 -6.39 4.16
N LEU A 19 -6.80 -5.62 3.59
CA LEU A 19 -6.60 -5.55 2.14
C LEU A 19 -6.14 -6.89 1.57
N SER A 20 -5.25 -7.59 2.26
CA SER A 20 -4.76 -8.91 1.85
C SER A 20 -5.90 -9.92 1.83
N GLU A 21 -6.73 -10.00 2.87
CA GLU A 21 -7.89 -10.90 2.88
C GLU A 21 -8.84 -10.66 1.69
N ARG A 22 -8.98 -9.40 1.27
CA ARG A 22 -9.87 -9.02 0.16
C ARG A 22 -9.26 -9.20 -1.23
N LEU A 23 -7.95 -8.94 -1.37
CA LEU A 23 -7.30 -8.79 -2.67
C LEU A 23 -6.25 -9.86 -3.00
N LEU A 24 -5.84 -10.71 -2.04
CA LEU A 24 -4.84 -11.75 -2.30
C LEU A 24 -5.27 -12.73 -3.41
N ASN A 25 -6.59 -12.93 -3.57
CA ASN A 25 -7.15 -13.79 -4.62
C ASN A 25 -7.41 -13.03 -5.94
N HIS A 26 -7.10 -11.73 -6.02
CA HIS A 26 -7.31 -10.94 -7.22
C HIS A 26 -6.19 -11.24 -8.23
N PRO A 27 -6.51 -11.63 -9.48
CA PRO A 27 -5.49 -12.11 -10.44
C PRO A 27 -4.44 -11.07 -10.82
N ASP A 28 -4.80 -9.79 -10.72
CA ASP A 28 -3.89 -8.68 -11.01
C ASP A 28 -3.08 -8.19 -9.80
N VAL A 29 -3.38 -8.63 -8.57
CA VAL A 29 -2.65 -8.20 -7.36
C VAL A 29 -1.55 -9.20 -7.06
N THR A 30 -0.32 -8.72 -6.85
CA THR A 30 0.86 -9.57 -6.63
C THR A 30 1.39 -9.49 -5.20
N LEU A 31 1.33 -8.31 -4.59
CA LEU A 31 1.84 -8.06 -3.24
C LEU A 31 1.08 -6.89 -2.61
N ILE A 32 0.90 -6.94 -1.29
CA ILE A 32 0.42 -5.80 -0.50
C ILE A 32 1.36 -5.62 0.68
N ASP A 33 1.94 -4.43 0.80
CA ASP A 33 2.88 -4.11 1.87
C ASP A 33 2.75 -2.66 2.34
N ILE A 34 3.54 -2.31 3.36
CA ILE A 34 3.59 -0.97 3.93
C ILE A 34 4.98 -0.42 3.63
N GLY A 35 5.04 0.74 2.98
CA GLY A 35 6.31 1.39 2.73
C GLY A 35 6.12 2.83 2.29
N TYR A 36 7.16 3.41 1.71
CA TYR A 36 7.13 4.80 1.31
C TYR A 36 6.48 4.97 -0.07
N ASP A 37 5.76 6.08 -0.25
CA ASP A 37 5.22 6.47 -1.54
C ASP A 37 6.36 6.60 -2.57
N PRO A 38 6.34 5.82 -3.67
CA PRO A 38 7.37 5.91 -4.70
C PRO A 38 7.37 7.26 -5.44
N ALA A 39 6.27 8.02 -5.40
CA ALA A 39 6.19 9.35 -6.00
C ALA A 39 6.74 10.46 -5.08
N SER A 40 6.91 10.20 -3.79
CA SER A 40 7.59 11.12 -2.87
C SER A 40 9.07 11.22 -3.28
N THR A 41 9.40 12.27 -4.02
CA THR A 41 10.77 12.58 -4.43
C THR A 41 11.62 12.77 -3.18
N GLU A 42 12.86 12.28 -3.20
CA GLU A 42 13.81 12.24 -2.07
C GLU A 42 14.25 13.60 -1.50
N ALA A 43 13.49 14.67 -1.74
CA ALA A 43 13.65 15.97 -1.11
C ALA A 43 13.29 15.88 0.38
N ILE A 44 14.23 15.32 1.15
CA ILE A 44 14.55 15.56 2.56
C ILE A 44 13.33 15.90 3.42
N GLY A 45 12.62 14.87 3.89
CA GLY A 45 11.72 14.97 5.05
C GLY A 45 10.32 14.39 4.89
N ASP A 46 9.79 14.32 3.66
CA ASP A 46 8.36 14.05 3.41
C ASP A 46 8.09 12.69 2.74
N ARG A 47 8.88 11.66 3.09
CA ARG A 47 8.57 10.29 2.66
C ARG A 47 7.33 9.80 3.42
N LEU A 48 6.18 9.86 2.75
CA LEU A 48 4.91 9.44 3.31
C LEU A 48 4.83 7.91 3.37
N LEU A 49 4.52 7.35 4.54
CA LEU A 49 4.21 5.93 4.69
C LEU A 49 2.79 5.67 4.14
N VAL A 50 2.70 4.70 3.24
CA VAL A 50 1.50 4.34 2.50
C VAL A 50 1.34 2.82 2.43
N LEU A 51 0.11 2.39 2.15
CA LEU A 51 -0.20 1.01 1.77
C LEU A 51 0.05 0.87 0.28
N ARG A 52 0.99 0.00 -0.07
CA ARG A 52 1.37 -0.28 -1.46
C ARG A 52 0.67 -1.54 -1.92
N ILE A 53 -0.06 -1.43 -3.02
CA ILE A 53 -0.68 -2.58 -3.68
C ILE A 53 0.02 -2.76 -5.01
N HIS A 54 0.81 -3.82 -5.08
CA HIS A 54 1.52 -4.19 -6.27
C HIS A 54 0.57 -4.90 -7.24
N VAL A 55 0.53 -4.40 -8.47
CA VAL A 55 -0.33 -4.90 -9.53
C VAL A 55 0.48 -5.29 -10.77
N ARG A 56 0.02 -6.34 -11.47
CA ARG A 56 0.66 -6.85 -12.70
C ARG A 56 0.59 -5.89 -13.88
N ARG A 57 -0.45 -5.05 -13.92
CA ARG A 57 -0.69 -4.09 -14.99
C ARG A 57 -1.23 -2.80 -14.40
N SER A 58 -1.16 -1.73 -15.18
CA SER A 58 -1.80 -0.46 -14.81
C SER A 58 -3.29 -0.67 -14.59
N LEU A 59 -3.73 -0.47 -13.35
CA LEU A 59 -5.11 -0.52 -12.92
C LEU A 59 -5.47 0.78 -12.21
N THR A 60 -6.77 1.08 -12.18
CA THR A 60 -7.30 2.15 -11.34
C THR A 60 -7.74 1.59 -10.00
N ARG A 61 -7.65 2.41 -8.93
CA ARG A 61 -8.13 2.02 -7.59
C ARG A 61 -9.61 1.64 -7.60
N SER A 62 -10.41 2.32 -8.41
CA SER A 62 -11.83 2.01 -8.62
C SER A 62 -12.05 0.62 -9.22
N ALA A 63 -11.16 0.13 -10.09
CA ALA A 63 -11.26 -1.23 -10.64
C ALA A 63 -11.08 -2.32 -9.56
N LEU A 64 -10.34 -2.02 -8.49
CA LEU A 64 -10.13 -2.89 -7.33
C LEU A 64 -11.10 -2.58 -6.17
N GLY A 65 -12.04 -1.66 -6.37
CA GLY A 65 -12.98 -1.18 -5.35
C GLY A 65 -12.28 -0.57 -4.14
N LEU A 66 -11.11 0.03 -4.31
CA LEU A 66 -10.29 0.55 -3.23
C LEU A 66 -10.60 2.02 -2.92
N PRO A 67 -10.65 2.41 -1.64
CA PRO A 67 -10.68 3.81 -1.25
C PRO A 67 -9.32 4.48 -1.45
N ASP A 68 -9.28 5.81 -1.38
CA ASP A 68 -8.03 6.58 -1.38
C ASP A 68 -7.18 6.34 -0.13
N THR A 69 -7.85 6.09 1.01
CA THR A 69 -7.23 5.84 2.31
C THR A 69 -7.95 4.72 3.05
N LEU A 70 -7.22 3.94 3.84
CA LEU A 70 -7.76 2.96 4.78
C LEU A 70 -7.15 3.22 6.16
N ASP A 71 -7.99 3.37 7.20
CA ASP A 71 -7.55 3.73 8.56
C ASP A 71 -6.67 5.00 8.63
N GLY A 72 -6.93 5.96 7.74
CA GLY A 72 -6.15 7.20 7.61
C GLY A 72 -4.81 7.03 6.91
N ILE A 73 -4.54 5.87 6.31
CA ILE A 73 -3.30 5.56 5.60
C ILE A 73 -3.58 5.57 4.10
N PRO A 74 -2.83 6.34 3.29
CA PRO A 74 -3.04 6.40 1.85
C PRO A 74 -2.76 5.05 1.19
N ILE A 75 -3.55 4.73 0.16
CA ILE A 75 -3.35 3.55 -0.69
C ILE A 75 -2.82 4.00 -2.05
N VAL A 76 -1.68 3.41 -2.45
CA VAL A 76 -1.05 3.62 -3.75
C VAL A 76 -0.98 2.31 -4.53
N LEU A 77 -1.20 2.39 -5.84
CA LEU A 77 -1.00 1.27 -6.75
C LEU A 77 0.40 1.37 -7.33
N VAL A 78 1.15 0.28 -7.22
CA VAL A 78 2.50 0.17 -7.77
C VAL A 78 2.47 -0.89 -8.85
N VAL A 79 2.75 -0.50 -10.09
CA VAL A 79 2.92 -1.50 -11.16
C VAL A 79 4.26 -2.18 -10.94
N ALA A 80 4.25 -3.46 -10.60
CA ALA A 80 5.45 -4.24 -10.37
C ALA A 80 5.33 -5.56 -11.12
N ASP A 81 6.15 -5.72 -12.15
CA ASP A 81 6.46 -7.01 -12.76
C ASP A 81 7.34 -7.78 -11.78
N TYR A 82 6.73 -8.39 -10.76
CA TYR A 82 7.45 -9.27 -9.85
C TYR A 82 7.71 -10.59 -10.58
N THR A 83 8.76 -10.63 -11.40
CA THR A 83 9.34 -11.89 -11.87
C THR A 83 10.17 -12.44 -10.71
N LEU A 84 9.71 -13.51 -10.07
CA LEU A 84 10.58 -14.34 -9.22
C LEU A 84 11.64 -14.94 -10.15
N GLU A 85 12.84 -14.37 -10.16
CA GLU A 85 14.05 -15.04 -10.65
C GLU A 85 14.53 -16.11 -9.66
#